data_AF-A0A355WH45-F1
#
_entry.id   AF-A0A355WH45-F1
#
_cell.length_a   1.000
_cell.length_b   1.000
_cell.length_c   1.000
_cell.angle_alpha   90.00
_cell.angle_beta   90.00
_cell.angle_gamma   90.00
#
_symmetry.space_group_name_H-M   'P 1'
#
loop_
_entity.id
_entity.type
_entity.pdbx_description
1 polymer ?
#
loop_
_entity_poly.entity_id
_entity_poly.type
_entity_poly.pdbx_seq_one_letter_code
_entity_poly.pdbx_strand_id
1 'polypeptide(L)'
;VRVNKYIWNASLDILSFMPIENADPFSGVISYGWGAPAGTSRQYRATVYIQDPALDARSLRVALVSRGGPASTDTIRQIENAILTRARQMRIADSKL
;
A
#
# COMPACT_ATOMS: atom_id res chain seq x y z
N VAL A 1 -14.34 6.94 -10.36
CA VAL A 1 -13.07 7.20 -9.64
C VAL A 1 -11.96 6.57 -10.45
N ARG A 2 -10.83 7.26 -10.68
CA ARG A 2 -9.71 6.71 -11.46
C ARG A 2 -8.58 6.36 -10.50
N VAL A 3 -8.15 5.11 -10.49
CA VAL A 3 -7.05 4.63 -9.63
C VAL A 3 -5.71 5.06 -10.23
N ASN A 4 -4.80 5.56 -9.40
CA ASN A 4 -3.45 5.91 -9.84
C ASN A 4 -2.59 4.63 -10.04
N LYS A 5 -2.14 4.37 -11.27
CA LYS A 5 -1.32 3.19 -11.62
C LYS A 5 -0.02 3.09 -10.80
N TYR A 6 0.60 4.21 -10.44
CA TYR A 6 1.86 4.20 -9.71
C TYR A 6 1.65 3.90 -8.23
N ILE A 7 0.58 4.42 -7.62
CA ILE A 7 0.23 4.06 -6.24
C ILE A 7 -0.11 2.57 -6.18
N TRP A 8 -0.92 2.08 -7.12
CA TRP A 8 -1.26 0.66 -7.22
C TRP A 8 -0.03 -0.23 -7.29
N ASN A 9 0.87 0.01 -8.24
CA ASN A 9 2.09 -0.78 -8.41
C ASN A 9 3.03 -0.65 -7.21
N ALA A 10 3.14 0.54 -6.62
CA ALA A 10 3.96 0.75 -5.43
C ALA A 10 3.39 0.02 -4.19
N SER A 11 2.07 -0.07 -4.04
CA SER A 11 1.45 -0.85 -2.97
C SER A 11 1.79 -2.33 -3.09
N LEU A 12 1.70 -2.89 -4.30
CA LEU A 12 2.08 -4.27 -4.57
C LEU A 12 3.56 -4.55 -4.27
N ASP A 13 4.45 -3.60 -4.60
CA ASP A 13 5.89 -3.72 -4.35
C ASP A 13 6.24 -3.65 -2.86
N ILE A 14 5.78 -2.59 -2.17
CA ILE A 14 6.08 -2.35 -0.75
C ILE A 14 5.48 -3.44 0.15
N LEU A 15 4.31 -3.97 -0.20
CA LEU A 15 3.60 -4.98 0.58
C LEU A 15 3.73 -6.40 0.00
N SER A 16 4.70 -6.63 -0.88
CA SER A 16 4.96 -7.92 -1.54
C SER A 16 5.26 -9.08 -0.60
N PHE A 17 5.63 -8.79 0.65
CA PHE A 17 5.84 -9.80 1.69
C PHE A 17 4.53 -10.34 2.29
N MET A 18 3.37 -9.78 1.94
CA MET A 18 2.05 -10.27 2.35
C MET A 18 1.34 -10.94 1.16
N PRO A 19 0.63 -12.06 1.37
CA PRO A 19 -0.15 -12.69 0.32
C PRO A 19 -1.33 -11.81 -0.08
N ILE A 20 -1.59 -11.67 -1.38
CA ILE A 20 -2.77 -10.95 -1.89
C ILE A 20 -3.99 -11.87 -1.76
N GLU A 21 -5.03 -11.41 -1.07
CA GLU A 21 -6.32 -12.12 -0.97
C GLU A 21 -7.32 -11.60 -2.01
N ASN A 22 -7.32 -10.29 -2.26
CA ASN A 22 -8.18 -9.65 -3.24
C ASN A 22 -7.51 -8.38 -3.80
N ALA A 23 -7.68 -8.13 -5.10
CA ALA A 23 -7.22 -6.89 -5.72
C ALA A 23 -8.20 -6.47 -6.81
N ASP A 24 -8.92 -5.38 -6.58
CA ASP A 24 -9.84 -4.78 -7.54
C ASP A 24 -9.33 -3.40 -8.00
N PRO A 25 -8.80 -3.31 -9.23
CA PRO A 25 -8.26 -2.06 -9.77
C PRO A 25 -9.33 -1.05 -10.17
N PHE A 26 -10.61 -1.44 -10.23
CA PHE A 26 -11.71 -0.52 -10.56
C PHE A 26 -12.16 0.25 -9.33
N SER A 27 -12.26 -0.41 -8.17
CA SER A 27 -12.57 0.25 -6.90
C SER A 27 -11.34 0.82 -6.19
N GLY A 28 -10.13 0.36 -6.57
CA GLY A 28 -8.88 0.81 -5.94
C GLY A 28 -8.63 0.13 -4.60
N VAL A 29 -9.10 -1.10 -4.43
CA VAL A 29 -8.95 -1.87 -3.19
C VAL A 29 -7.97 -3.02 -3.39
N ILE A 30 -7.02 -3.16 -2.45
CA ILE A 30 -6.15 -4.33 -2.35
C ILE A 30 -6.20 -4.85 -0.92
N SER A 31 -6.63 -6.09 -0.76
CA SER A 31 -6.65 -6.81 0.51
C SER A 31 -5.51 -7.82 0.56
N TYR A 32 -4.75 -7.75 1.64
CA TYR A 32 -3.64 -8.66 1.91
C TYR A 32 -3.98 -9.52 3.13
N GLY A 33 -3.63 -10.81 3.03
CA GLY A 33 -3.68 -11.75 4.12
C GLY A 33 -2.54 -11.51 5.12
N TRP A 34 -2.39 -12.44 6.06
CA TRP A 34 -1.37 -12.32 7.10
C TRP A 34 0.04 -12.50 6.52
N GLY A 35 0.90 -11.50 6.73
CA GLY A 35 2.33 -11.59 6.43
C GLY A 35 3.17 -10.80 7.43
N ALA A 36 4.47 -11.06 7.45
CA ALA A 36 5.41 -10.39 8.34
C ALA A 36 6.52 -9.73 7.50
N PRO A 37 6.84 -8.46 7.75
CA PRO A 37 8.01 -7.83 7.14
C PRO A 37 9.30 -8.58 7.46
N ALA A 38 10.32 -8.45 6.61
CA ALA A 38 11.62 -9.04 6.86
C ALA A 38 12.20 -8.57 8.20
N GLY A 39 12.72 -9.51 9.01
CA GLY A 39 13.32 -9.20 10.31
C GLY A 39 12.33 -9.03 11.47
N THR A 40 11.02 -9.26 11.27
CA THR A 40 10.04 -9.31 12.36
C THR A 40 9.21 -10.59 12.34
N SER A 41 8.84 -11.09 13.51
CA SER A 41 7.86 -12.18 13.68
C SER A 41 6.42 -11.68 13.77
N ARG A 42 6.22 -10.35 13.82
CA ARG A 42 4.90 -9.75 13.99
C ARG A 42 4.14 -9.81 12.67
N GLN A 43 3.07 -10.61 12.66
CA GLN A 43 2.17 -10.71 11.52
C GLN A 43 1.19 -9.53 11.49
N TYR A 44 0.97 -9.04 10.28
CA TYR A 44 -0.02 -8.02 9.95
C TYR A 44 -0.89 -8.49 8.80
N ARG A 45 -2.13 -7.99 8.77
CA ARG A 45 -3.02 -8.00 7.61
C ARG A 45 -3.27 -6.56 7.20
N ALA A 46 -3.40 -6.31 5.91
CA ALA A 46 -3.55 -4.95 5.39
C ALA A 46 -4.72 -4.85 4.41
N THR A 47 -5.34 -3.69 4.35
CA THR A 47 -6.22 -3.30 3.24
C THR A 47 -5.83 -1.92 2.78
N VAL A 48 -5.55 -1.80 1.49
CA VAL A 48 -5.14 -0.57 0.83
C VAL A 48 -6.32 -0.03 0.04
N TYR A 49 -6.60 1.25 0.20
CA TYR A 49 -7.63 1.98 -0.52
C TYR A 49 -6.99 3.13 -1.29
N ILE A 50 -7.19 3.15 -2.61
CA ILE A 50 -6.68 4.16 -3.53
C ILE A 50 -7.87 4.93 -4.08
N GLN A 51 -8.07 6.15 -3.56
CA GLN A 51 -9.33 6.88 -3.70
C GLN A 51 -9.29 8.00 -4.74
N ASP A 52 -8.09 8.45 -5.13
CA ASP A 52 -7.90 9.58 -6.04
C ASP A 52 -6.78 9.27 -7.05
N PRO A 53 -6.89 9.74 -8.31
CA PRO A 53 -5.83 9.59 -9.31
C PRO A 53 -4.59 10.45 -9.02
N ALA A 54 -4.64 11.40 -8.07
CA ALA A 54 -3.51 12.22 -7.68
C ALA A 54 -2.39 11.39 -7.03
N LEU A 55 -1.19 11.96 -6.97
CA LEU A 55 0.00 11.31 -6.40
C LEU A 55 0.37 11.97 -5.07
N ASP A 56 -0.58 12.00 -4.14
CA ASP A 56 -0.46 12.67 -2.84
C ASP A 56 -1.12 11.86 -1.71
N ALA A 57 -1.00 12.35 -0.47
CA ALA A 57 -1.40 11.60 0.72
C ALA A 57 -2.92 11.38 0.85
N ARG A 58 -3.76 12.24 0.27
CA ARG A 58 -5.24 12.04 0.29
C ARG A 58 -5.68 10.90 -0.62
N SER A 59 -4.82 10.48 -1.53
CA SER A 59 -5.13 9.47 -2.55
C SER A 59 -4.99 8.04 -2.05
N LEU A 60 -4.37 7.84 -0.88
CA LEU A 60 -4.04 6.54 -0.31
C LEU A 60 -4.48 6.45 1.15
N ARG A 61 -5.13 5.34 1.52
CA ARG A 61 -5.35 4.97 2.92
C ARG A 61 -4.98 3.50 3.13
N VAL A 62 -4.30 3.22 4.23
CA VAL A 62 -3.94 1.85 4.62
C VAL A 62 -4.57 1.50 5.97
N ALA A 63 -5.38 0.45 5.99
CA ALA A 63 -5.84 -0.17 7.21
C ALA A 63 -4.90 -1.33 7.55
N LEU A 64 -4.22 -1.26 8.70
CA LEU A 64 -3.27 -2.30 9.14
C LEU A 64 -3.70 -2.86 10.50
N VAL A 65 -3.79 -4.19 10.59
CA VAL A 65 -4.16 -4.89 11.82
C VAL A 65 -3.10 -5.94 12.13
N SER A 66 -2.69 -6.01 13.40
CA SER A 66 -1.82 -7.06 13.92
C SER A 66 -2.65 -8.07 14.74
N ARG A 67 -2.05 -9.21 15.14
CA ARG A 67 -2.73 -10.17 16.03
C ARG A 67 -3.17 -9.59 17.38
N GLY A 68 -2.56 -8.48 17.81
CA GLY A 68 -2.92 -7.77 19.05
C GLY A 68 -3.90 -6.60 18.86
N GLY A 69 -4.50 -6.44 17.67
CA GLY A 69 -5.38 -5.33 17.34
C GLY A 69 -4.80 -4.37 16.30
N PRO A 70 -5.44 -3.20 16.09
CA PRO A 70 -5.01 -2.21 15.11
C PRO A 70 -3.54 -1.83 15.30
N ALA A 71 -2.81 -1.65 14.20
CA ALA A 71 -1.46 -1.13 14.26
C ALA A 71 -1.46 0.34 14.71
N SER A 72 -0.30 0.83 15.18
CA SER A 72 -0.18 2.24 15.54
C SER A 72 -0.32 3.12 14.30
N THR A 73 -0.86 4.31 14.51
CA THR A 73 -1.01 5.32 13.45
C THR A 73 0.34 5.66 12.80
N ASP A 74 1.43 5.66 13.57
CA ASP A 74 2.76 5.95 13.02
C ASP A 74 3.26 4.85 12.08
N THR A 75 3.00 3.57 12.39
CA THR A 75 3.33 2.47 11.48
C THR A 75 2.52 2.57 10.18
N ILE A 76 1.22 2.89 10.28
CA ILE A 76 0.37 3.09 9.11
C ILE A 76 0.91 4.22 8.22
N ARG A 77 1.19 5.38 8.81
CA ARG A 77 1.76 6.53 8.08
C ARG A 77 3.11 6.22 7.44
N GLN A 78 3.98 5.45 8.11
CA GLN A 78 5.26 5.04 7.54
C GLN A 78 5.07 4.20 6.28
N ILE A 79 4.11 3.26 6.29
CA ILE A 79 3.79 2.45 5.12
C ILE A 79 3.19 3.30 4.00
N GLU A 80 2.24 4.18 4.31
CA GLU A 80 1.66 5.11 3.32
C GLU A 80 2.73 5.98 2.66
N ASN A 81 3.65 6.53 3.46
CA ASN A 81 4.77 7.32 2.95
C ASN A 81 5.73 6.49 2.10
N ALA A 82 6.01 5.24 2.46
CA ALA A 82 6.85 4.34 1.67
C ALA A 82 6.22 4.05 0.31
N ILE A 83 4.91 3.75 0.27
CA ILE A 83 4.15 3.55 -0.97
C ILE A 83 4.19 4.81 -1.84
N LEU A 84 3.87 5.99 -1.28
CA LEU A 84 3.86 7.24 -2.04
C LEU A 84 5.26 7.59 -2.58
N THR A 85 6.30 7.35 -1.79
CA THR A 85 7.69 7.58 -2.21
C THR A 85 8.06 6.66 -3.37
N ARG A 86 7.74 5.37 -3.27
CA ARG A 86 7.98 4.40 -4.34
C ARG A 86 7.17 4.73 -5.60
N ALA A 87 5.93 5.17 -5.45
CA ALA A 87 5.09 5.59 -6.58
C ALA A 87 5.68 6.77 -7.34
N ARG A 88 6.26 7.76 -6.63
CA ARG A 88 7.00 8.87 -7.25
C ARG A 88 8.22 8.40 -8.02
N GLN A 89 8.99 7.47 -7.46
CA GLN A 89 10.15 6.89 -8.14
C GLN A 89 9.75 6.19 -9.44
N MET A 90 8.68 5.37 -9.40
CA MET A 90 8.14 4.71 -10.59
C MET A 90 7.70 5.70 -11.67
N ARG A 91 7.02 6.80 -11.27
CA ARG A 91 6.62 7.86 -12.21
C ARG A 91 7.81 8.54 -12.87
N ILE A 92 8.86 8.84 -12.10
CA ILE A 92 10.08 9.46 -12.63
C ILE A 92 10.78 8.52 -13.62
N ALA A 93 10.84 7.22 -13.32
CA ALA A 93 11.45 6.24 -14.21
C ALA A 93 10.68 6.10 -15.54
N ASP A 94 9.34 6.04 -15.48
CA ASP A 94 8.46 5.98 -16.65
C ASP A 94 8.58 7.22 -17.55
N SER A 95 8.89 8.39 -16.96
CA SER A 95 9.06 9.65 -17.71
C SER A 95 10.41 9.80 -18.40
N LYS A 96 11.35 8.89 -18.14
CA LYS A 96 12.71 8.88 -18.75
C LYS A 96 12.85 7.91 -19.92
N LEU A 97 11.78 7.16 -20.21
CA LEU A 97 11.65 6.25 -21.34
C LEU A 97 10.98 6.98 -22.50
#